data_AF-A0A915C8Z8-F1
#
_entry.id   AF-A0A915C8Z8-F1
#
_cell.length_a   1.000
_cell.length_b   1.000
_cell.length_c   1.000
_cell.angle_alpha   90.00
_cell.angle_beta   90.00
_cell.angle_gamma   90.00
#
_symmetry.space_group_name_H-M   'P 1'
#
loop_
_entity.id
_entity.type
_entity.pdbx_description
1 polymer ?
#
loop_
_entity_poly.entity_id
_entity_poly.type
_entity_poly.pdbx_seq_one_letter_code
_entity_poly.pdbx_strand_id
1 'polypeptide(L)'
;EMAKRTVRKTKKCRRRYSSEISETERGSSTNVPIGDNYQADLSELKCSDTVERSSYADRDECLWNASSNIGDAKLENFLMWTQSQTDISEDAALYILHRSGCSLDTAIKDVKRLVKKKPSPLDLMIFKNGFQQYSNRFDRGKMKLMFPHRSALKIVDMYCLIKGLTPHILYDIDVPNW
;
A
#
# COMPACT_ATOMS: atom_id res chain seq x y z
N GLU A 1 12.75 -40.87 44.71
CA GLU A 1 13.99 -40.88 43.91
C GLU A 1 14.12 -39.57 43.14
N MET A 2 15.25 -38.88 43.32
CA MET A 2 15.57 -37.65 42.60
C MET A 2 16.21 -37.98 41.24
N ALA A 3 15.53 -37.71 40.14
CA ALA A 3 16.11 -37.80 38.80
C ALA A 3 16.63 -36.42 38.36
N LYS A 4 17.94 -36.21 38.53
CA LYS A 4 18.71 -35.06 38.01
C LYS A 4 18.66 -35.10 36.48
N ARG A 5 18.00 -34.13 35.83
CA ARG A 5 18.09 -33.95 34.37
C ARG A 5 19.27 -33.07 34.01
N THR A 6 20.21 -33.70 33.32
CA THR A 6 21.51 -33.21 32.87
C THR A 6 21.36 -32.08 31.84
N VAL A 7 21.95 -30.92 32.13
CA VAL A 7 22.10 -29.78 31.21
C VAL A 7 23.06 -30.17 30.08
N ARG A 8 22.56 -30.30 28.84
CA ARG A 8 23.40 -30.47 27.65
C ARG A 8 23.98 -29.11 27.24
N LYS A 9 25.28 -28.93 27.45
CA LYS A 9 26.06 -27.82 26.88
C LYS A 9 26.06 -27.94 25.35
N THR A 10 25.37 -27.04 24.65
CA THR A 10 25.45 -26.92 23.19
C THR A 10 26.77 -26.24 22.81
N LYS A 11 27.52 -26.88 21.91
CA LYS A 11 28.81 -26.41 21.41
C LYS A 11 28.61 -25.11 20.64
N LYS A 12 29.30 -24.06 21.07
CA LYS A 12 29.42 -22.77 20.38
C LYS A 12 30.17 -22.99 19.05
N CYS A 13 29.45 -23.07 17.94
CA CYS A 13 30.06 -23.08 16.60
C CYS A 13 30.61 -21.69 16.29
N ARG A 14 31.87 -21.45 16.67
CA ARG A 14 32.62 -20.24 16.33
C ARG A 14 33.34 -20.49 15.01
N ARG A 15 32.68 -20.27 13.87
CA ARG A 15 33.39 -20.13 12.59
C ARG A 15 33.99 -18.73 12.57
N ARG A 16 35.27 -18.61 12.91
CA ARG A 16 36.05 -17.42 12.55
C ARG A 16 36.28 -17.51 11.04
N TYR A 17 35.64 -16.63 10.28
CA TYR A 17 36.12 -16.33 8.94
C TYR A 17 37.23 -15.30 9.13
N SER A 18 38.48 -15.74 9.04
CA SER A 18 39.61 -14.83 8.83
C SER A 18 39.63 -14.50 7.35
N SER A 19 39.33 -13.24 7.01
CA SER A 19 39.54 -12.72 5.65
C SER A 19 40.67 -11.69 5.70
N GLU A 20 41.90 -12.17 5.64
CA GLU A 20 42.97 -11.37 5.03
C GLU A 20 42.71 -11.42 3.52
N ILE A 21 42.16 -10.34 2.95
CA ILE A 21 42.03 -10.20 1.51
C ILE A 21 43.10 -9.21 1.07
N SER A 22 44.17 -9.74 0.50
CA SER A 22 45.17 -9.00 -0.27
C SER A 22 44.51 -8.40 -1.50
N GLU A 23 44.62 -7.09 -1.65
CA GLU A 23 44.22 -6.33 -2.83
C GLU A 23 45.05 -6.72 -4.05
N THR A 24 44.55 -7.59 -4.94
CA THR A 24 44.78 -7.43 -6.38
C THR A 24 43.82 -8.36 -7.14
N GLU A 25 42.91 -7.80 -7.93
CA GLU A 25 42.68 -8.18 -9.34
C GLU A 25 41.51 -7.41 -9.95
N ARG A 26 41.78 -6.76 -11.09
CA ARG A 26 40.78 -6.14 -11.96
C ARG A 26 40.07 -7.24 -12.74
N GLY A 27 38.77 -7.35 -12.56
CA GLY A 27 37.84 -8.04 -13.45
C GLY A 27 36.55 -7.25 -13.51
N SER A 28 35.95 -7.13 -14.69
CA SER A 28 34.61 -6.57 -14.87
C SER A 28 33.59 -7.47 -14.18
N SER A 29 33.36 -7.21 -12.90
CA SER A 29 32.24 -7.72 -12.14
C SER A 29 31.58 -6.51 -11.50
N THR A 30 30.26 -6.39 -11.60
CA THR A 30 29.47 -5.54 -10.71
C THR A 30 29.85 -5.90 -9.28
N ASN A 31 30.73 -5.09 -8.68
CA ASN A 31 31.34 -5.39 -7.39
C ASN A 31 30.25 -5.26 -6.33
N VAL A 32 29.83 -6.38 -5.77
CA VAL A 32 28.94 -6.39 -4.60
C VAL A 32 29.81 -5.97 -3.41
N PRO A 33 29.52 -4.84 -2.76
CA PRO A 33 30.32 -4.39 -1.65
C PRO A 33 30.15 -5.33 -0.46
N ILE A 34 31.28 -5.79 0.09
CA ILE A 34 31.35 -6.65 1.28
C ILE A 34 31.92 -5.82 2.42
N GLY A 35 31.26 -5.85 3.58
CA GLY A 35 31.71 -5.20 4.82
C GLY A 35 30.54 -4.92 5.76
N ASP A 36 30.85 -4.58 7.00
CA ASP A 36 29.85 -4.34 8.07
C ASP A 36 28.84 -3.23 7.72
N ASN A 37 29.22 -2.30 6.84
CA ASN A 37 28.35 -1.22 6.35
C ASN A 37 27.37 -1.66 5.25
N TYR A 38 27.52 -2.88 4.72
CA TYR A 38 26.75 -3.41 3.59
C TYR A 38 26.00 -4.69 3.96
N GLN A 39 26.50 -5.45 4.93
CA GLN A 39 25.90 -6.71 5.37
C GLN A 39 24.94 -6.48 6.55
N ALA A 40 23.80 -7.18 6.54
CA ALA A 40 22.86 -7.13 7.65
C ALA A 40 23.44 -7.84 8.87
N ASP A 41 23.26 -7.24 10.05
CA ASP A 41 23.60 -7.90 11.31
C ASP A 41 22.58 -9.00 11.62
N LEU A 42 23.08 -10.22 11.82
CA LEU A 42 22.28 -11.40 12.15
C LEU A 42 22.38 -11.78 13.63
N SER A 43 23.07 -10.99 14.45
CA SER A 43 23.37 -11.30 15.85
C SER A 43 22.12 -11.38 16.74
N GLU A 44 21.07 -10.64 16.39
CA GLU A 44 19.80 -10.59 17.12
C GLU A 44 18.72 -11.52 16.54
N LEU A 45 19.04 -12.34 15.53
CA LEU A 45 18.07 -13.23 14.91
C LEU A 45 17.74 -14.40 15.86
N LYS A 46 16.79 -14.17 16.77
CA LYS A 46 16.22 -15.23 17.59
C LYS A 46 15.34 -16.10 16.71
N CYS A 47 15.84 -17.27 16.29
CA CYS A 47 15.03 -18.38 15.78
C CYS A 47 14.24 -19.02 16.94
N SER A 48 13.40 -18.24 17.63
CA SER A 48 12.45 -18.76 18.60
C SER A 48 11.05 -18.66 18.00
N ASP A 49 10.30 -19.76 18.01
CA ASP A 49 8.87 -19.83 17.63
C ASP A 49 7.97 -18.88 18.46
N THR A 50 8.53 -18.26 19.49
CA THR A 50 7.93 -17.16 20.23
C THR A 50 8.26 -15.85 19.54
N VAL A 51 7.49 -15.51 18.51
CA VAL A 51 7.42 -14.15 17.97
C VAL A 51 7.07 -13.22 19.13
N GLU A 52 7.94 -12.26 19.45
CA GLU A 52 7.56 -11.13 20.31
C GLU A 52 6.38 -10.44 19.62
N ARG A 53 5.18 -10.68 20.18
CA ARG A 53 3.88 -10.39 19.58
C ARG A 53 3.55 -8.89 19.49
N SER A 54 4.56 -8.03 19.56
CA SER A 54 4.42 -6.64 20.00
C SER A 54 4.73 -5.57 18.94
N SER A 55 5.33 -5.90 17.78
CA SER A 55 5.66 -4.87 16.78
C SER A 55 5.00 -5.04 15.41
N TYR A 56 4.30 -6.16 15.18
CA TYR A 56 3.63 -6.42 13.90
C TYR A 56 2.20 -5.89 13.85
N ALA A 57 1.57 -5.67 15.01
CA ALA A 57 0.20 -5.16 15.09
C ALA A 57 0.03 -3.77 14.45
N ASP A 58 1.10 -2.96 14.46
CA ASP A 58 1.09 -1.61 13.85
C ASP A 58 1.47 -1.60 12.37
N ARG A 59 1.91 -2.74 11.80
CA ARG A 59 2.30 -2.84 10.39
C ARG A 59 1.16 -3.29 9.47
N ASP A 60 0.24 -4.08 10.01
CA ASP A 60 -0.80 -4.73 9.23
C ASP A 60 -2.17 -4.11 9.56
N GLU A 61 -2.80 -3.49 8.56
CA GLU A 61 -4.17 -3.02 8.65
C GLU A 61 -5.12 -4.00 7.96
N CYS A 62 -6.16 -4.43 8.67
CA CYS A 62 -7.20 -5.28 8.08
C CYS A 62 -8.09 -4.44 7.15
N LEU A 63 -8.01 -4.70 5.83
CA LEU A 63 -8.79 -3.98 4.82
C LEU A 63 -10.20 -4.56 4.62
N TRP A 64 -10.39 -5.84 4.89
CA TRP A 64 -11.69 -6.51 4.79
C TRP A 64 -11.74 -7.72 5.71
N ASN A 65 -12.88 -7.88 6.40
CA ASN A 65 -13.19 -9.06 7.18
C ASN A 65 -14.65 -9.46 6.92
N ALA A 66 -14.88 -10.75 6.68
CA ALA A 66 -16.22 -11.28 6.49
C ALA A 66 -17.02 -11.11 7.80
N SER A 67 -18.00 -10.22 7.78
CA SER A 67 -18.86 -9.94 8.93
C SER A 67 -20.13 -10.78 8.87
N SER A 68 -20.51 -11.37 9.99
CA SER A 68 -21.82 -12.01 10.16
C SER A 68 -22.98 -11.01 10.16
N ASN A 69 -22.70 -9.71 10.21
CA ASN A 69 -23.72 -8.66 10.34
C ASN A 69 -24.47 -8.38 9.02
N ILE A 70 -23.92 -8.81 7.88
CA ILE A 70 -24.52 -8.65 6.57
C ILE A 70 -24.71 -10.04 5.97
N GLY A 71 -25.95 -10.39 5.61
CA GLY A 71 -26.21 -11.62 4.86
C GLY A 71 -25.77 -11.47 3.40
N ASP A 72 -25.34 -12.57 2.78
CA ASP A 72 -24.79 -12.62 1.42
C ASP A 72 -25.68 -11.91 0.38
N ALA A 73 -27.00 -12.09 0.46
CA ALA A 73 -27.94 -11.43 -0.44
C ALA A 73 -27.91 -9.89 -0.34
N LYS A 74 -27.68 -9.33 0.85
CA LYS A 74 -27.59 -7.88 1.04
C LYS A 74 -26.22 -7.35 0.59
N LEU A 75 -25.16 -8.12 0.82
CA LEU A 75 -23.82 -7.80 0.33
C LEU A 75 -23.81 -7.76 -1.20
N GLU A 76 -24.37 -8.78 -1.84
CA GLU A 76 -24.47 -8.87 -3.30
C GLU A 76 -25.26 -7.69 -3.87
N ASN A 77 -26.43 -7.38 -3.30
CA ASN A 77 -27.21 -6.22 -3.73
C ASN A 77 -26.45 -4.91 -3.59
N PHE A 78 -25.62 -4.77 -2.55
CA PHE A 78 -24.76 -3.60 -2.37
C PHE A 78 -23.66 -3.53 -3.43
N LEU A 79 -22.99 -4.65 -3.73
CA LEU A 79 -21.94 -4.71 -4.76
C LEU A 79 -22.51 -4.42 -6.16
N MET A 80 -23.68 -4.99 -6.49
CA MET A 80 -24.38 -4.69 -7.74
C MET A 80 -24.79 -3.22 -7.82
N TRP A 81 -25.24 -2.63 -6.69
CA TRP A 81 -25.53 -1.21 -6.63
C TRP A 81 -24.27 -0.34 -6.78
N THR A 82 -23.14 -0.69 -6.17
CA THR A 82 -21.89 0.08 -6.34
C THR A 82 -21.32 -0.04 -7.73
N GLN A 83 -21.41 -1.20 -8.39
CA GLN A 83 -21.07 -1.36 -9.80
C GLN A 83 -21.93 -0.47 -10.72
N SER A 84 -23.21 -0.25 -10.37
CA SER A 84 -24.07 0.71 -11.09
C SER A 84 -23.62 2.16 -10.95
N GLN A 85 -22.85 2.48 -9.90
CA GLN A 85 -22.19 3.77 -9.76
C GLN A 85 -20.89 3.72 -10.57
N THR A 86 -20.73 4.64 -11.53
CA THR A 86 -19.56 4.69 -12.42
C THR A 86 -18.25 4.60 -11.65
N ASP A 87 -17.37 3.68 -12.05
CA ASP A 87 -15.99 3.43 -11.59
C ASP A 87 -15.77 3.37 -10.06
N ILE A 88 -16.52 2.51 -9.39
CA ILE A 88 -16.14 1.98 -8.07
C ILE A 88 -15.89 0.49 -8.25
N SER A 89 -14.66 0.04 -7.98
CA SER A 89 -14.34 -1.39 -8.01
C SER A 89 -14.97 -2.12 -6.83
N GLU A 90 -15.16 -3.43 -6.97
CA GLU A 90 -15.66 -4.30 -5.91
C GLU A 90 -14.78 -4.21 -4.66
N ASP A 91 -13.46 -4.29 -4.82
CA ASP A 91 -12.49 -4.16 -3.72
C ASP A 91 -12.69 -2.88 -2.92
N ALA A 92 -12.94 -1.76 -3.60
CA ALA A 92 -13.17 -0.47 -2.96
C ALA A 92 -14.53 -0.42 -2.26
N ALA A 93 -15.57 -1.01 -2.86
CA ALA A 93 -16.88 -1.13 -2.24
C ALA A 93 -16.81 -1.95 -0.94
N LEU A 94 -16.07 -3.06 -0.95
CA LEU A 94 -15.80 -3.88 0.22
C LEU A 94 -15.03 -3.09 1.29
N TYR A 95 -13.96 -2.39 0.91
CA TYR A 95 -13.20 -1.56 1.85
C TYR A 95 -14.07 -0.47 2.50
N ILE A 96 -14.89 0.26 1.73
CA ILE A 96 -15.84 1.27 2.24
C ILE A 96 -16.80 0.63 3.24
N LEU A 97 -17.30 -0.58 2.93
CA LEU A 97 -18.24 -1.29 3.77
C LEU A 97 -17.60 -1.79 5.07
N HIS A 98 -16.37 -2.31 5.03
CA HIS A 98 -15.63 -2.70 6.23
C HIS A 98 -15.39 -1.50 7.14
N ARG A 99 -14.92 -0.39 6.57
CA ARG A 99 -14.67 0.86 7.28
C ARG A 99 -15.93 1.47 7.90
N SER A 100 -17.10 1.29 7.28
CA SER A 100 -18.37 1.75 7.82
C SER A 100 -18.91 0.90 8.99
N GLY A 101 -18.13 -0.07 9.46
CA GLY A 101 -18.54 -1.04 10.47
C GLY A 101 -19.56 -2.05 9.93
N CYS A 102 -19.52 -2.32 8.62
CA CYS A 102 -20.51 -3.15 7.92
C CYS A 102 -21.94 -2.57 7.98
N SER A 103 -22.06 -1.23 8.07
CA SER A 103 -23.33 -0.52 7.95
C SER A 103 -23.57 -0.10 6.50
N LEU A 104 -24.61 -0.67 5.88
CA LEU A 104 -25.00 -0.36 4.50
C LEU A 104 -25.41 1.10 4.32
N ASP A 105 -26.16 1.67 5.26
CA ASP A 105 -26.61 3.07 5.16
C ASP A 105 -25.45 4.06 5.16
N THR A 106 -24.45 3.79 6.01
CA THR A 106 -23.23 4.60 6.09
C THR A 106 -22.37 4.41 4.84
N ALA A 107 -22.19 3.15 4.40
CA ALA A 107 -21.44 2.84 3.19
C ALA A 107 -22.04 3.50 1.94
N ILE A 108 -23.36 3.48 1.78
CA ILE A 108 -24.07 4.14 0.68
C ILE A 108 -23.84 5.65 0.69
N LYS A 109 -23.85 6.29 1.87
CA LYS A 109 -23.58 7.72 2.00
C LYS A 109 -22.13 8.04 1.61
N ASP A 110 -21.18 7.23 2.04
CA ASP A 110 -19.76 7.40 1.72
C ASP A 110 -19.49 7.20 0.23
N VAL A 111 -20.08 6.16 -0.39
CA VAL A 111 -20.04 5.94 -1.84
C VAL A 111 -20.59 7.17 -2.59
N LYS A 112 -21.77 7.67 -2.22
CA LYS A 112 -22.36 8.86 -2.85
C LYS A 112 -21.47 10.10 -2.70
N ARG A 113 -20.80 10.26 -1.55
CA ARG A 113 -19.83 11.35 -1.33
C ARG A 113 -18.61 11.21 -2.24
N LEU A 114 -18.08 10.00 -2.41
CA LEU A 114 -16.94 9.73 -3.29
C LEU A 114 -17.27 10.01 -4.76
N VAL A 115 -18.44 9.55 -5.22
CA VAL A 115 -18.92 9.83 -6.60
C VAL A 115 -19.00 11.34 -6.84
N LYS A 116 -19.52 12.11 -5.88
CA LYS A 116 -19.59 13.59 -6.00
C LYS A 116 -18.22 14.28 -6.02
N LYS A 117 -17.19 13.69 -5.39
CA LYS A 117 -15.83 14.23 -5.37
C LYS A 117 -15.03 13.90 -6.64
N LYS A 118 -15.57 13.11 -7.57
CA LYS A 118 -14.90 12.81 -8.84
C LYS A 118 -14.67 14.10 -9.65
N PRO A 119 -13.54 14.19 -10.38
CA PRO A 119 -13.35 15.27 -11.35
C PRO A 119 -14.54 15.34 -12.29
N SER A 120 -15.05 16.55 -12.55
CA SER A 120 -16.10 16.69 -13.55
C SER A 120 -15.56 16.31 -14.94
N PRO A 121 -16.41 15.88 -15.88
CA PRO A 121 -16.00 15.65 -17.27
C PRO A 121 -15.33 16.88 -17.89
N LEU A 122 -15.79 18.08 -17.50
CA LEU A 122 -15.19 19.35 -17.91
C LEU A 122 -13.77 19.52 -17.36
N ASP A 123 -13.54 19.22 -16.07
CA ASP A 123 -12.21 19.25 -15.47
C ASP A 123 -11.25 18.30 -16.21
N LEU A 124 -11.71 17.08 -16.54
CA LEU A 124 -10.91 16.10 -17.27
C LEU A 124 -10.60 16.57 -18.70
N MET A 125 -11.54 17.24 -19.36
CA MET A 125 -11.32 17.83 -20.68
C MET A 125 -10.25 18.94 -20.62
N ILE A 126 -10.35 19.87 -19.65
CA ILE A 126 -9.36 20.94 -19.46
C ILE A 126 -7.98 20.33 -19.16
N PHE A 127 -7.95 19.31 -18.30
CA PHE A 127 -6.72 18.58 -17.96
C PHE A 127 -6.08 17.92 -19.18
N LYS A 128 -6.88 17.24 -20.00
CA LYS A 128 -6.41 16.59 -21.24
C LYS A 128 -5.82 17.60 -22.22
N ASN A 129 -6.45 18.77 -22.37
CA ASN A 129 -5.96 19.83 -23.24
C ASN A 129 -4.64 20.41 -22.73
N GLY A 130 -4.53 20.69 -21.42
CA GLY A 130 -3.27 21.12 -20.80
C GLY A 130 -2.16 20.07 -20.92
N PHE A 131 -2.50 18.79 -20.78
CA PHE A 131 -1.56 17.68 -20.96
C PHE A 131 -0.98 17.62 -22.37
N GLN A 132 -1.82 17.86 -23.38
CA GLN A 132 -1.37 17.93 -24.77
C GLN A 132 -0.43 19.11 -25.01
N GLN A 133 -0.69 20.27 -24.39
CA GLN A 133 0.18 21.45 -24.49
C GLN A 133 1.58 21.20 -23.90
N TYR A 134 1.72 20.34 -22.90
CA TYR A 134 3.01 19.94 -22.32
C TYR A 134 3.64 18.71 -22.99
N SER A 135 3.42 18.53 -24.30
CA SER A 135 4.01 17.46 -25.11
C SER A 135 3.65 16.05 -24.63
N ASN A 136 2.49 15.86 -23.97
CA ASN A 136 2.06 14.58 -23.40
C ASN A 136 3.04 13.96 -22.40
N ARG A 137 3.93 14.76 -21.79
CA ARG A 137 4.79 14.32 -20.70
C ARG A 137 4.20 14.81 -19.39
N PHE A 138 3.88 13.86 -18.49
CA PHE A 138 3.32 14.21 -17.19
C PHE A 138 4.40 14.85 -16.33
N ASP A 139 4.27 16.17 -16.15
CA ASP A 139 5.09 16.96 -15.24
C ASP A 139 4.18 17.50 -14.15
N ARG A 140 4.33 16.96 -12.94
CA ARG A 140 3.50 17.33 -11.78
C ARG A 140 3.61 18.83 -11.46
N GLY A 141 4.79 19.43 -11.62
CA GLY A 141 5.01 20.85 -11.33
C GLY A 141 4.26 21.75 -12.31
N LYS A 142 4.37 21.47 -13.61
CA LYS A 142 3.64 22.21 -14.65
C LYS A 142 2.13 22.04 -14.53
N MET A 143 1.68 20.83 -14.23
CA MET A 143 0.26 20.57 -13.99
C MET A 143 -0.26 21.28 -12.75
N LYS A 144 0.55 21.37 -11.69
CA LYS A 144 0.19 22.11 -10.48
C LYS A 144 0.09 23.62 -10.73
N LEU A 145 0.84 24.18 -11.67
CA LEU A 145 0.67 25.57 -12.10
C LEU A 145 -0.65 25.80 -12.85
N MET A 146 -1.09 24.85 -13.67
CA MET A 146 -2.40 24.93 -14.36
C MET A 146 -3.59 24.68 -13.42
N PHE A 147 -3.40 23.84 -12.41
CA PHE A 147 -4.44 23.46 -11.43
C PHE A 147 -3.99 23.81 -10.01
N PRO A 148 -3.76 25.10 -9.69
CA PRO A 148 -3.21 25.50 -8.40
C PRO A 148 -4.16 25.17 -7.23
N HIS A 149 -5.46 25.20 -7.50
CA HIS A 149 -6.54 24.89 -6.56
C HIS A 149 -6.74 23.39 -6.31
N ARG A 150 -6.10 22.49 -7.08
CA ARG A 150 -6.21 21.03 -6.90
C ARG A 150 -5.01 20.49 -6.15
N SER A 151 -5.21 19.51 -5.28
CA SER A 151 -4.08 18.83 -4.62
C SER A 151 -3.19 18.10 -5.65
N ALA A 152 -1.93 17.86 -5.28
CA ALA A 152 -1.01 17.12 -6.14
C ALA A 152 -1.50 15.69 -6.43
N LEU A 153 -2.14 15.06 -5.44
CA LEU A 153 -2.78 13.74 -5.59
C LEU A 153 -3.91 13.80 -6.62
N LYS A 154 -4.79 14.80 -6.54
CA LYS A 154 -5.90 14.96 -7.49
C LYS A 154 -5.43 15.14 -8.93
N ILE A 155 -4.29 15.80 -9.12
CA ILE A 155 -3.64 15.96 -10.43
C ILE A 155 -3.13 14.62 -10.97
N VAL A 156 -2.56 13.77 -10.12
CA VAL A 156 -2.15 12.41 -10.48
C VAL A 156 -3.36 11.54 -10.81
N ASP A 157 -4.43 11.63 -10.03
CA ASP A 157 -5.67 10.89 -10.30
C ASP A 157 -6.30 11.27 -11.64
N MET A 158 -6.36 12.57 -11.95
CA MET A 158 -6.82 13.05 -13.25
C MET A 158 -5.94 12.49 -14.38
N TYR A 159 -4.63 12.37 -14.18
CA TYR A 159 -3.73 11.72 -15.12
C TYR A 159 -4.04 10.22 -15.31
N CYS A 160 -4.23 9.47 -14.22
CA CYS A 160 -4.62 8.06 -14.30
C CYS A 160 -5.93 7.89 -15.07
N LEU A 161 -6.94 8.69 -14.75
CA LEU A 161 -8.25 8.67 -15.41
C LEU A 161 -8.15 8.91 -16.93
N ILE A 162 -7.40 9.93 -17.39
CA ILE A 162 -7.25 10.18 -18.83
C ILE A 162 -6.44 9.09 -19.56
N LYS A 163 -5.65 8.29 -18.82
CA LYS A 163 -4.89 7.16 -19.35
C LYS A 163 -5.65 5.83 -19.27
N GLY A 164 -6.87 5.83 -18.73
CA GLY A 164 -7.63 4.61 -18.48
C GLY A 164 -7.02 3.72 -17.38
N LEU A 165 -6.20 4.31 -16.50
CA LEU A 165 -5.63 3.65 -15.33
C LEU A 165 -6.54 3.86 -14.13
N THR A 166 -6.53 2.90 -13.21
CA THR A 166 -7.26 2.98 -11.94
C THR A 166 -6.64 4.09 -11.06
N PRO A 167 -7.37 5.17 -10.72
CA PRO A 167 -6.84 6.23 -9.87
C PRO A 167 -6.74 5.79 -8.40
N HIS A 168 -5.94 6.50 -7.60
CA HIS A 168 -5.78 6.23 -6.16
C HIS A 168 -7.02 6.57 -5.33
N ILE A 169 -8.02 7.23 -5.94
CA ILE A 169 -9.31 7.64 -5.34
C ILE A 169 -10.05 6.51 -4.59
N LEU A 170 -9.67 5.25 -4.81
CA LEU A 170 -10.31 4.11 -4.16
C LEU A 170 -9.78 3.78 -2.74
N TYR A 171 -8.71 4.42 -2.27
CA TYR A 171 -8.08 4.04 -0.99
C TYR A 171 -7.97 5.14 0.08
N ASP A 172 -8.28 6.41 -0.24
CA ASP A 172 -8.15 7.51 0.72
C ASP A 172 -9.54 8.06 1.13
N ILE A 173 -10.28 7.24 1.88
CA ILE A 173 -11.51 7.69 2.57
C ILE A 173 -11.12 8.57 3.80
N ASP A 174 -9.85 8.58 4.17
CA ASP A 174 -9.30 9.05 5.45
C ASP A 174 -8.86 10.49 5.42
N VAL A 175 -8.56 11.03 4.25
CA VAL A 175 -8.09 12.41 4.18
C VAL A 175 -9.34 13.32 4.25
N PRO A 176 -9.52 14.08 5.35
CA PRO A 176 -10.72 14.89 5.54
C PRO A 176 -10.74 16.09 4.59
N ASN A 177 -9.57 16.46 4.06
CA ASN A 177 -9.35 17.60 3.17
C ASN A 177 -8.89 17.11 1.80
N TRP A 178 -9.86 16.77 0.94
CA TRP A 178 -9.70 16.65 -0.52
C TRP A 178 -10.29 17.88 -1.19
#